data_AF-A0A431RAE7-F1
#
_entry.id   AF-A0A431RAE7-F1
#
_cell.length_a   1.000
_cell.length_b   1.000
_cell.length_c   1.000
_cell.angle_alpha   90.00
_cell.angle_beta   90.00
_cell.angle_gamma   90.00
#
_symmetry.space_group_name_H-M   'P 1'
#
loop_
_entity.id
_entity.type
_entity.pdbx_description
1 polymer ?
#
loop_
_entity_poly.entity_id
_entity_poly.type
_entity_poly.pdbx_seq_one_letter_code
_entity_poly.pdbx_strand_id
1 'polypeptide(L)'
;MGFVTEEQAAAIFAAIDRRDAEREAEMPDTRAALYHASVGQDRLMKLGWADGIYCPKDGTRFALVQWGSTGVHAGFYMGNWPDGHIYCGDFLVQPQAVMWKAIDKLSPDETAMLAASEADDRAFMNRQLAAFAEEIG
;
A
#
# COMPACT_ATOMS: atom_id res chain seq x y z
N MET A 1 -11.17 -21.02 13.63
CA MET A 1 -9.73 -20.81 13.39
C MET A 1 -8.98 -22.06 13.83
N GLY A 2 -8.25 -22.71 12.93
CA GLY A 2 -7.34 -23.80 13.31
C GLY A 2 -6.03 -23.21 13.84
N PHE A 3 -5.50 -23.76 14.92
CA PHE A 3 -4.17 -23.40 15.41
C PHE A 3 -3.10 -23.98 14.47
N VAL A 4 -2.01 -23.24 14.26
CA VAL A 4 -0.83 -23.72 13.52
C VAL A 4 -0.16 -24.85 14.29
N THR A 5 0.30 -25.88 13.59
CA THR A 5 1.10 -26.95 14.18
C THR A 5 2.51 -26.45 14.53
N GLU A 6 3.23 -27.19 15.37
CA GLU A 6 4.62 -26.88 15.71
C GLU A 6 5.52 -26.87 14.46
N GLU A 7 5.32 -27.82 13.54
CA GLU A 7 6.04 -27.87 12.26
C GLU A 7 5.76 -26.64 11.39
N GLN A 8 4.49 -26.21 11.31
CA GLN A 8 4.11 -25.00 10.57
C GLN A 8 4.70 -23.74 11.22
N ALA A 9 4.70 -23.66 12.55
CA ALA A 9 5.33 -22.57 13.27
C ALA A 9 6.85 -22.52 13.02
N ALA A 10 7.54 -23.67 13.10
CA ALA A 10 8.96 -23.76 12.81
C ALA A 10 9.30 -23.34 11.37
N ALA A 11 8.48 -23.74 10.39
CA ALA A 11 8.64 -23.33 9.00
C ALA A 11 8.46 -21.82 8.80
N ILE A 12 7.51 -21.20 9.52
CA ILE A 12 7.30 -19.74 9.51
C ILE A 12 8.52 -19.03 10.08
N PHE A 13 9.03 -19.45 11.25
CA PHE A 13 10.21 -18.84 11.86
C PHE A 13 11.45 -18.97 10.99
N ALA A 14 11.70 -20.16 10.42
CA ALA A 14 12.82 -20.35 9.49
C ALA A 14 12.71 -19.45 8.23
N ALA A 15 11.49 -19.16 7.77
CA ALA A 15 11.28 -18.23 6.65
C ALA A 15 11.53 -16.77 7.05
N ILE A 16 11.18 -16.37 8.27
CA ILE A 16 11.46 -15.04 8.82
C ILE A 16 12.97 -14.85 8.96
N ASP A 17 13.67 -15.77 9.63
CA ASP A 17 15.12 -15.71 9.84
C ASP A 17 15.87 -15.61 8.50
N ARG A 18 15.48 -16.41 7.51
CA ARG A 18 16.06 -16.34 6.16
C ARG A 18 15.86 -14.97 5.52
N ARG A 19 14.65 -14.38 5.62
CA ARG A 19 14.35 -13.07 5.03
C ARG A 19 15.06 -11.94 5.75
N ASP A 20 15.25 -12.06 7.06
CA ASP A 20 16.01 -11.08 7.83
C ASP A 20 17.50 -11.15 7.45
N ALA A 21 18.08 -12.34 7.34
CA ALA A 21 19.47 -12.52 6.89
C ALA A 21 19.71 -12.02 5.46
N GLU A 22 18.75 -12.23 4.53
CA GLU A 22 18.81 -11.67 3.18
C GLU A 22 18.82 -10.13 3.21
N ARG A 23 17.94 -9.51 4.03
CA ARG A 23 17.91 -8.04 4.18
C ARG A 23 19.19 -7.49 4.80
N GLU A 24 19.75 -8.15 5.81
CA GLU A 24 21.03 -7.76 6.41
C GLU A 24 22.20 -7.87 5.42
N ALA A 25 22.19 -8.90 4.56
CA ALA A 25 23.22 -9.05 3.54
C ALA A 25 23.11 -8.02 2.41
N GLU A 26 21.89 -7.70 1.95
CA GLU A 26 21.65 -6.71 0.89
C GLU A 26 21.79 -5.26 1.39
N MET A 27 21.36 -4.98 2.62
CA MET A 27 21.36 -3.65 3.23
C MET A 27 22.13 -3.66 4.56
N PRO A 28 23.46 -3.88 4.54
CA PRO A 28 24.27 -4.08 5.75
C PRO A 28 24.43 -2.83 6.62
N ASP A 29 24.13 -1.65 6.08
CA ASP A 29 24.20 -0.39 6.79
C ASP A 29 23.07 0.57 6.37
N THR A 30 22.96 1.69 7.09
CA THR A 30 21.97 2.72 6.81
C THR A 30 22.10 3.30 5.40
N ARG A 31 23.31 3.41 4.85
CA ARG A 31 23.52 3.97 3.50
C ARG A 31 22.97 3.01 2.44
N ALA A 32 23.21 1.72 2.58
CA ALA A 32 22.67 0.70 1.69
C ALA A 32 21.13 0.70 1.74
N ALA A 33 20.53 0.73 2.93
CA ALA A 33 19.08 0.83 3.07
C ALA A 33 18.49 2.07 2.38
N LEU A 34 19.10 3.24 2.58
CA LEU A 34 18.68 4.48 1.92
C LEU A 34 18.82 4.39 0.39
N TYR A 35 19.88 3.76 -0.11
CA TYR A 35 20.07 3.55 -1.55
C TYR A 35 18.95 2.68 -2.15
N HIS A 36 18.56 1.59 -1.48
CA HIS A 36 17.45 0.75 -1.94
C HIS A 36 16.13 1.52 -1.97
N ALA A 37 15.85 2.34 -0.96
CA ALA A 37 14.66 3.21 -0.95
C ALA A 37 14.65 4.19 -2.14
N SER A 38 15.77 4.87 -2.39
CA SER A 38 15.91 5.79 -3.52
C SER A 38 15.77 5.09 -4.88
N VAL A 39 16.39 3.92 -5.05
CA VAL A 39 16.27 3.13 -6.30
C VAL A 39 14.83 2.68 -6.53
N GLY A 40 14.11 2.29 -5.47
CA GLY A 40 12.69 1.96 -5.55
C GLY A 40 11.85 3.15 -6.00
N GLN A 41 12.06 4.33 -5.39
CA GLN A 41 11.37 5.56 -5.77
C GLN A 41 11.65 5.94 -7.24
N ASP A 42 12.91 5.92 -7.65
CA ASP A 42 13.32 6.20 -9.02
C ASP A 42 12.67 5.22 -10.02
N ARG A 43 12.55 3.95 -9.62
CA ARG A 43 11.90 2.95 -10.45
C ARG A 43 10.41 3.24 -10.62
N LEU A 44 9.71 3.59 -9.55
CA LEU A 44 8.29 4.00 -9.61
C LEU A 44 8.11 5.23 -10.50
N MET A 45 8.98 6.26 -10.38
CA MET A 45 8.94 7.42 -11.27
C MET A 45 9.11 7.04 -12.74
N LYS A 46 10.05 6.14 -13.05
CA LYS A 46 10.24 5.61 -14.43
C LYS A 46 9.07 4.76 -14.93
N LEU A 47 8.29 4.18 -14.02
CA LEU A 47 7.05 3.48 -14.35
C LEU A 47 5.86 4.44 -14.54
N GLY A 48 6.05 5.74 -14.29
CA GLY A 48 5.04 6.78 -14.52
C GLY A 48 4.29 7.23 -13.27
N TRP A 49 4.77 6.86 -12.08
CA TRP A 49 4.25 7.40 -10.82
C TRP A 49 4.82 8.81 -10.57
N ALA A 50 4.03 9.70 -10.01
CA ALA A 50 4.43 11.08 -9.72
C ALA A 50 4.16 11.44 -8.24
N ASP A 51 4.82 12.47 -7.71
CA ASP A 51 4.58 12.90 -6.33
C ASP A 51 3.11 13.28 -6.10
N GLY A 52 2.53 12.81 -5.00
CA GLY A 52 1.11 12.99 -4.67
C GLY A 52 0.67 14.44 -4.57
N ILE A 53 1.60 15.38 -4.33
CA ILE A 53 1.30 16.83 -4.37
C ILE A 53 0.72 17.27 -5.73
N TYR A 54 1.02 16.55 -6.81
CA TYR A 54 0.52 16.84 -8.16
C TYR A 54 -0.75 16.06 -8.54
N CYS A 55 -1.35 15.30 -7.61
CA CYS A 55 -2.59 14.57 -7.90
C CYS A 55 -3.77 15.52 -8.23
N PRO A 56 -4.84 15.03 -8.89
CA PRO A 56 -6.06 15.81 -9.10
C PRO A 56 -6.66 16.31 -7.78
N LYS A 57 -7.02 17.60 -7.73
CA LYS A 57 -7.59 18.27 -6.54
C LYS A 57 -9.10 18.50 -6.66
N ASP A 58 -9.70 18.01 -7.74
CA ASP A 58 -11.11 18.16 -8.11
C ASP A 58 -11.99 16.98 -7.64
N GLY A 59 -11.44 16.08 -6.82
CA GLY A 59 -12.11 14.86 -6.37
C GLY A 59 -12.06 13.68 -7.35
N THR A 60 -11.36 13.82 -8.49
CA THR A 60 -11.13 12.69 -9.40
C THR A 60 -10.36 11.57 -8.68
N ARG A 61 -10.83 10.32 -8.85
CA ARG A 61 -10.12 9.15 -8.32
C ARG A 61 -8.83 8.90 -9.08
N PHE A 62 -7.78 8.54 -8.34
CA PHE A 62 -6.49 8.15 -8.89
C PHE A 62 -5.93 6.96 -8.11
N ALA A 63 -4.95 6.27 -8.69
CA ALA A 63 -4.20 5.23 -8.02
C ALA A 63 -3.08 5.85 -7.18
N LEU A 64 -2.81 5.29 -6.01
CA LEU A 64 -1.75 5.75 -5.10
C LEU A 64 -0.95 4.58 -4.53
N VAL A 65 0.32 4.87 -4.24
CA VAL A 65 1.25 4.00 -3.51
C VAL A 65 1.91 4.80 -2.38
N GLN A 66 2.21 4.14 -1.27
CA GLN A 66 2.79 4.75 -0.08
C GLN A 66 3.93 3.89 0.46
N TRP A 67 4.96 4.53 1.00
CA TRP A 67 6.01 3.83 1.74
C TRP A 67 5.44 3.09 2.95
N GLY A 68 5.77 1.79 3.05
CA GLY A 68 5.20 0.90 4.06
C GLY A 68 4.00 0.09 3.58
N SER A 69 3.52 0.30 2.36
CA SER A 69 2.57 -0.58 1.68
C SER A 69 3.20 -1.20 0.42
N THR A 70 2.79 -2.42 0.10
CA THR A 70 3.10 -3.07 -1.19
C THR A 70 1.90 -3.09 -2.14
N GLY A 71 0.77 -2.50 -1.74
CA GLY A 71 -0.46 -2.43 -2.53
C GLY A 71 -0.55 -1.18 -3.40
N VAL A 72 -1.40 -1.26 -4.43
CA VAL A 72 -1.87 -0.09 -5.20
C VAL A 72 -3.31 0.15 -4.80
N HIS A 73 -3.61 1.34 -4.30
CA HIS A 73 -4.96 1.66 -3.82
C HIS A 73 -5.56 2.80 -4.64
N ALA A 74 -6.89 2.92 -4.62
CA ALA A 74 -7.57 4.04 -5.25
C ALA A 74 -8.09 5.02 -4.20
N GLY A 75 -7.75 6.29 -4.38
CA GLY A 75 -8.17 7.38 -3.52
C GLY A 75 -8.55 8.62 -4.31
N PHE A 76 -8.91 9.68 -3.60
CA PHE A 76 -9.17 11.00 -4.19
C PHE A 76 -8.77 12.10 -3.20
N TYR A 77 -8.51 13.29 -3.71
CA TYR A 77 -8.22 14.45 -2.86
C TYR A 77 -9.51 15.03 -2.28
N MET A 78 -9.51 15.32 -0.98
CA MET A 78 -10.62 15.88 -0.22
C MET A 78 -10.17 17.12 0.55
N GLY A 79 -10.95 18.20 0.42
CA GLY A 79 -10.66 19.50 1.05
C GLY A 79 -10.03 20.50 0.07
N ASN A 80 -9.44 21.56 0.61
CA ASN A 80 -8.86 22.65 -0.18
C ASN A 80 -7.33 22.60 -0.11
N TRP A 81 -6.66 22.76 -1.24
CA TRP A 81 -5.21 22.89 -1.26
C TRP A 81 -4.75 24.18 -0.55
N PRO A 82 -3.67 24.14 0.27
CA PRO A 82 -2.76 23.01 0.54
C PRO A 82 -3.12 22.11 1.73
N ASP A 83 -4.23 22.37 2.44
CA ASP A 83 -4.57 21.74 3.73
C ASP A 83 -5.43 20.47 3.61
N GLY A 84 -5.91 20.16 2.41
CA GLY A 84 -6.69 18.95 2.12
C GLY A 84 -5.83 17.67 2.12
N HIS A 85 -6.51 16.54 2.20
CA HIS A 85 -5.92 15.21 2.37
C HIS A 85 -6.35 14.30 1.24
N ILE A 86 -5.63 13.20 1.04
CA ILE A 86 -6.08 12.12 0.17
C ILE A 86 -6.87 11.13 1.04
N TYR A 87 -8.10 10.87 0.63
CA TYR A 87 -8.92 9.81 1.23
C TYR A 87 -8.78 8.53 0.41
N CYS A 88 -8.49 7.43 1.10
CA CYS A 88 -8.30 6.12 0.51
C CYS A 88 -8.79 5.06 1.50
N GLY A 89 -9.81 4.29 1.14
CA GLY A 89 -10.38 3.28 2.03
C GLY A 89 -10.81 3.87 3.38
N ASP A 90 -10.21 3.40 4.46
CA ASP A 90 -10.48 3.84 5.84
C ASP A 90 -9.46 4.85 6.39
N PHE A 91 -8.53 5.36 5.57
CA PHE A 91 -7.48 6.28 6.02
C PHE A 91 -7.42 7.61 5.24
N LEU A 92 -6.83 8.61 5.92
CA LEU A 92 -6.48 9.91 5.37
C LEU A 92 -4.97 10.06 5.36
N VAL A 93 -4.42 10.53 4.24
CA VAL A 93 -2.98 10.72 4.09
C VAL A 93 -2.66 12.07 3.47
N GLN A 94 -1.56 12.67 3.89
CA GLN A 94 -1.04 13.89 3.31
C GLN A 94 -0.48 13.62 1.90
N PRO A 95 -0.73 14.50 0.90
CA PRO A 95 -0.24 14.28 -0.47
C PRO A 95 1.27 14.07 -0.60
N GLN A 96 2.07 14.60 0.32
CA GLN A 96 3.52 14.48 0.36
C GLN A 96 4.01 13.06 0.71
N ALA A 97 3.15 12.23 1.31
CA ALA A 97 3.51 10.89 1.77
C ALA A 97 3.25 9.79 0.73
N VAL A 98 2.70 10.13 -0.44
CA VAL A 98 2.30 9.16 -1.46
C VAL A 98 2.83 9.54 -2.84
N MET A 99 2.86 8.57 -3.73
CA MET A 99 2.93 8.81 -5.17
C MET A 99 1.57 8.48 -5.80
N TRP A 100 1.24 9.13 -6.91
CA TRP A 100 -0.01 8.94 -7.63
C TRP A 100 0.21 8.57 -9.10
N LYS A 101 -0.82 7.97 -9.69
CA LYS A 101 -0.93 7.73 -11.13
C LYS A 101 -2.40 7.77 -11.52
N ALA A 102 -2.72 8.29 -12.71
CA ALA A 102 -4.09 8.22 -13.22
C ALA A 102 -4.48 6.75 -13.47
N ILE A 103 -5.70 6.37 -13.09
CA ILE A 103 -6.16 4.97 -13.16
C ILE A 103 -6.15 4.45 -14.61
N ASP A 104 -6.50 5.30 -15.59
CA ASP A 104 -6.48 4.95 -17.01
C ASP A 104 -5.06 4.81 -17.60
N LYS A 105 -4.02 5.12 -16.82
CA LYS A 105 -2.60 4.98 -17.18
C LYS A 105 -1.89 3.86 -16.45
N LEU A 106 -2.61 3.05 -15.67
CA LEU A 106 -2.04 1.86 -15.04
C LEU A 106 -1.65 0.83 -16.10
N SER A 107 -0.51 0.17 -15.89
CA SER A 107 -0.16 -1.03 -16.64
C SER A 107 -1.08 -2.20 -16.24
N PRO A 108 -1.07 -3.32 -17.00
CA PRO A 108 -1.89 -4.48 -16.66
C PRO A 108 -1.60 -5.06 -15.27
N ASP A 109 -0.33 -5.09 -14.85
CA ASP A 109 0.07 -5.54 -13.51
C ASP A 109 -0.40 -4.58 -12.41
N GLU A 110 -0.22 -3.27 -12.61
CA GLU A 110 -0.71 -2.25 -11.66
C GLU A 110 -2.24 -2.27 -11.54
N THR A 111 -2.95 -2.53 -12.65
CA THR A 111 -4.42 -2.70 -12.67
C THR A 111 -4.83 -3.93 -11.85
N ALA A 112 -4.09 -5.04 -11.99
CA ALA A 112 -4.34 -6.24 -11.21
C ALA A 112 -4.06 -6.02 -9.72
N MET A 113 -3.00 -5.28 -9.37
CA MET A 113 -2.71 -4.90 -8.00
C MET A 113 -3.82 -4.04 -7.40
N LEU A 114 -4.33 -3.04 -8.15
CA LEU A 114 -5.45 -2.22 -7.71
C LEU A 114 -6.70 -3.06 -7.45
N ALA A 115 -7.04 -3.95 -8.38
CA ALA A 115 -8.19 -4.84 -8.24
C ALA A 115 -8.05 -5.78 -7.03
N ALA A 116 -6.83 -6.27 -6.74
CA ALA A 116 -6.56 -7.08 -5.56
C ALA A 116 -6.78 -6.28 -4.27
N SER A 117 -6.22 -5.07 -4.17
CA SER A 117 -6.43 -4.19 -3.02
C SER A 117 -7.91 -3.83 -2.82
N GLU A 118 -8.65 -3.49 -3.87
CA GLU A 118 -10.09 -3.21 -3.76
C GLU A 118 -10.92 -4.45 -3.35
N ALA A 119 -10.47 -5.65 -3.72
CA ALA A 119 -11.11 -6.89 -3.27
C ALA A 119 -10.85 -7.16 -1.78
N ASP A 120 -9.62 -6.94 -1.33
CA ASP A 120 -9.22 -7.11 0.07
C ASP A 120 -9.93 -6.10 0.98
N ASP A 121 -9.96 -4.82 0.59
CA ASP A 121 -10.66 -3.75 1.31
C ASP A 121 -12.15 -4.07 1.46
N ARG A 122 -12.79 -4.53 0.38
CA ARG A 122 -14.20 -4.95 0.39
C ARG A 122 -14.44 -6.14 1.31
N ALA A 123 -13.56 -7.14 1.26
CA ALA A 123 -13.65 -8.30 2.12
C ALA A 123 -13.50 -7.92 3.61
N PHE A 124 -12.59 -6.99 3.92
CA PHE A 124 -12.43 -6.44 5.26
C PHE A 124 -13.67 -5.69 5.74
N MET A 125 -14.20 -4.75 4.93
CA MET A 125 -15.39 -4.00 5.28
C MET A 125 -16.61 -4.91 5.47
N ASN A 126 -16.77 -5.94 4.62
CA ASN A 126 -17.85 -6.91 4.79
C ASN A 126 -17.74 -7.69 6.11
N ARG A 127 -16.51 -8.06 6.53
CA ARG A 127 -16.30 -8.71 7.84
C ARG A 127 -16.63 -7.78 8.99
N GLN A 128 -16.24 -6.50 8.91
CA GLN A 128 -16.59 -5.52 9.94
C GLN A 128 -18.11 -5.33 10.05
N LEU A 129 -18.78 -5.11 8.92
CA LEU A 129 -20.24 -4.91 8.90
C LEU A 129 -21.00 -6.13 9.44
N ALA A 130 -20.54 -7.35 9.14
CA ALA A 130 -21.11 -8.57 9.70
C ALA A 130 -20.95 -8.63 11.22
N ALA A 131 -19.74 -8.36 11.74
CA ALA A 131 -19.48 -8.33 13.17
C ALA A 131 -20.34 -7.27 13.90
N PHE A 132 -20.44 -6.06 13.35
CA PHE A 132 -21.31 -5.02 13.90
C PHE A 132 -22.80 -5.42 13.90
N ALA A 133 -23.27 -6.10 12.85
CA ALA A 133 -24.64 -6.58 12.79
C ALA A 133 -24.95 -7.66 13.84
N GLU A 134 -23.97 -8.51 14.18
CA GLU A 134 -24.09 -9.51 15.25
C GLU A 134 -24.08 -8.90 16.65
N GLU A 135 -23.44 -7.74 16.86
CA GLU A 135 -23.38 -7.07 18.18
C GLU A 135 -24.63 -6.25 18.53
N ILE A 136 -25.44 -5.86 17.54
CA ILE A 136 -26.64 -5.03 17.73
C ILE A 136 -27.96 -5.81 17.60
N GLY A 137 -27.89 -7.11 17.29
CA GLY A 137 -29.03 -8.03 17.17
C GLY A 137 -29.18 -8.95 18.39
#